data_AF-U6M5H5-F1
#
_entry.id   AF-U6M5H5-F1
#
_cell.length_a   1.000
_cell.length_b   1.000
_cell.length_c   1.000
_cell.angle_alpha   90.00
_cell.angle_beta   90.00
_cell.angle_gamma   90.00
#
_symmetry.space_group_name_H-M   'P 1'
#
loop_
_entity.id
_entity.type
_entity.pdbx_description
1 polymer ?
#
loop_
_entity_poly.entity_id
_entity_poly.type
_entity_poly.pdbx_seq_one_letter_code
_entity_poly.pdbx_strand_id
1 'polypeptide(L)'
;MSLFSLSRVLLTPPKTPRNVFFPWQTVCIHRSGSFIESRRLCLRVPVNLTKEEIKNYLEGLYNARVLKVNTLIKVPERRRNLDDKRCDDIRLHPTNREDPSSSLESPDVRLPFRHGGVYNFTYKPEEVPQQTHVPLDLRPWRQRLSNAQNRYNK
;
A
#
# COMPACT_ATOMS: atom_id res chain seq x y z
N MET A 1 -40.64 5.39 -45.70
CA MET A 1 -41.13 5.71 -44.34
C MET A 1 -40.15 5.14 -43.33
N SER A 2 -39.94 5.86 -42.23
CA SER A 2 -38.98 5.60 -41.13
C SER A 2 -37.60 6.26 -41.28
N LEU A 3 -37.61 7.55 -40.99
CA LEU A 3 -36.46 8.35 -40.62
C LEU A 3 -35.87 7.80 -39.31
N PHE A 4 -34.60 7.37 -39.35
CA PHE A 4 -33.84 7.07 -38.15
C PHE A 4 -33.76 8.33 -37.28
N SER A 5 -34.53 8.34 -36.20
CA SER A 5 -34.49 9.35 -35.15
C SER A 5 -33.17 9.23 -34.38
N LEU A 6 -32.11 9.84 -34.93
CA LEU A 6 -30.78 10.01 -34.33
C LEU A 6 -30.56 11.46 -33.87
N SER A 7 -31.60 12.14 -33.41
CA SER A 7 -31.50 13.52 -32.94
C SER A 7 -31.74 13.59 -31.43
N ARG A 8 -30.64 13.84 -30.66
CA ARG A 8 -30.60 14.74 -29.47
C ARG A 8 -29.35 14.63 -28.58
N VAL A 9 -28.26 13.93 -28.95
CA VAL A 9 -26.99 13.98 -28.18
C VAL A 9 -25.97 14.99 -28.77
N LEU A 10 -26.24 15.53 -29.97
CA LEU A 10 -25.24 16.25 -30.80
C LEU A 10 -25.24 17.79 -30.68
N LEU A 11 -25.90 18.38 -29.68
CA LEU A 11 -26.06 19.85 -29.61
C LEU A 11 -25.17 20.56 -28.57
N THR A 12 -24.34 19.83 -27.83
CA THR A 12 -23.35 20.44 -26.94
C THR A 12 -21.98 20.48 -27.63
N PRO A 13 -21.25 21.61 -27.59
CA PRO A 13 -19.89 21.65 -28.12
C PRO A 13 -19.02 20.57 -27.44
N PRO A 14 -18.03 20.01 -28.15
CA PRO A 14 -17.15 19.00 -27.58
C PRO A 14 -16.50 19.54 -26.30
N LYS A 15 -16.39 18.67 -25.29
CA LYS A 15 -15.79 19.05 -24.01
C LYS A 15 -14.38 19.56 -24.24
N THR A 16 -14.09 20.75 -23.73
CA THR A 16 -12.76 21.36 -23.83
C THR A 16 -11.70 20.47 -23.17
N PRO A 17 -10.49 20.39 -23.74
CA PRO A 17 -9.43 19.57 -23.19
C PRO A 17 -9.00 20.11 -21.82
N ARG A 18 -8.70 19.20 -20.90
CA ARG A 18 -8.22 19.53 -19.57
C ARG A 18 -6.74 19.93 -19.65
N ASN A 19 -6.46 21.24 -19.66
CA ASN A 19 -5.10 21.74 -19.64
C ASN A 19 -4.63 21.99 -18.19
N VAL A 20 -3.59 21.28 -17.76
CA VAL A 20 -3.00 21.44 -16.43
C VAL A 20 -1.64 22.11 -16.60
N PHE A 21 -1.59 23.43 -16.38
CA PHE A 21 -0.35 24.21 -16.50
C PHE A 21 0.62 23.97 -15.33
N PHE A 22 0.08 23.74 -14.13
CA PHE A 22 0.86 23.51 -12.92
C PHE A 22 0.42 22.20 -12.26
N PRO A 23 1.13 21.09 -12.49
CA PRO A 23 0.82 19.85 -11.83
C PRO A 23 1.21 19.95 -10.35
N TRP A 24 0.24 19.74 -9.47
CA TRP A 24 0.42 19.80 -8.01
C TRP A 24 0.56 18.41 -7.38
N GLN A 25 0.43 17.36 -8.19
CA GLN A 25 0.46 15.98 -7.74
C GLN A 25 1.89 15.55 -7.37
N THR A 26 2.03 14.96 -6.18
CA THR A 26 3.31 14.43 -5.72
C THR A 26 3.50 12.99 -6.18
N VAL A 27 4.57 12.72 -6.92
CA VAL A 27 4.99 11.36 -7.31
C VAL A 27 6.27 11.01 -6.55
N CYS A 28 6.34 9.82 -5.97
CA CYS A 28 7.55 9.38 -5.26
C CYS A 28 8.07 8.02 -5.76
N ILE A 29 9.40 7.88 -5.78
CA ILE A 29 10.06 6.64 -6.19
C ILE A 29 9.81 5.57 -5.12
N HIS A 30 9.26 4.43 -5.52
CA HIS A 30 9.05 3.29 -4.64
C HIS A 30 10.24 2.33 -4.75
N ARG A 31 10.92 2.08 -3.63
CA ARG A 31 11.88 0.97 -3.53
C ARG A 31 11.11 -0.33 -3.38
N SER A 32 11.00 -1.13 -4.44
CA SER A 32 10.33 -2.43 -4.36
C SER A 32 11.16 -3.39 -3.51
N GLY A 33 10.48 -4.29 -2.78
CA GLY A 33 11.15 -5.43 -2.15
C GLY A 33 11.47 -6.56 -3.14
N SER A 34 10.92 -6.50 -4.35
CA SER A 34 11.15 -7.45 -5.44
C SER A 34 12.17 -6.91 -6.44
N PHE A 35 12.83 -7.83 -7.15
CA PHE A 35 13.69 -7.49 -8.27
C PHE A 35 12.92 -6.71 -9.36
N ILE A 36 13.54 -5.64 -9.84
CA ILE A 36 13.07 -4.85 -10.98
C ILE A 36 14.23 -4.78 -11.97
N GLU A 37 13.94 -4.99 -13.25
CA GLU A 37 14.90 -4.80 -14.34
C GLU A 37 15.48 -3.38 -14.32
N SER A 38 16.76 -3.21 -14.67
CA SER A 38 17.46 -1.93 -14.59
C SER A 38 16.82 -0.77 -15.38
N ARG A 39 15.99 -1.07 -16.40
CA ARG A 39 15.28 -0.08 -17.23
C ARG A 39 13.86 0.20 -16.77
N ARG A 40 13.41 -0.41 -15.66
CA ARG A 40 12.08 -0.22 -15.09
C ARG A 40 12.19 0.55 -13.78
N LEU A 41 11.19 1.39 -13.54
CA LEU A 41 11.09 2.23 -12.35
C LEU A 41 9.72 1.99 -11.71
N CYS A 42 9.68 1.78 -10.40
CA CYS A 42 8.44 1.76 -9.64
C CYS A 42 8.18 3.12 -8.98
N LEU A 43 6.97 3.64 -9.20
CA LEU A 43 6.51 4.91 -8.66
C LEU A 43 5.26 4.69 -7.81
N ARG A 44 5.16 5.44 -6.72
CA ARG A 44 3.90 5.67 -6.01
C ARG A 44 3.30 6.94 -6.57
N VAL A 45 2.11 6.78 -7.14
CA VAL A 45 1.38 7.84 -7.82
C VAL A 45 -0.01 7.94 -7.18
N PRO A 46 -0.55 9.15 -7.02
CA PRO A 46 -1.94 9.37 -6.67
C PRO A 46 -2.91 8.60 -7.57
N VAL A 47 -3.97 8.04 -6.98
CA VAL A 47 -4.94 7.17 -7.69
C VAL A 47 -5.77 7.89 -8.76
N ASN A 48 -5.81 9.22 -8.71
CA ASN A 48 -6.53 10.07 -9.65
C ASN A 48 -5.77 10.29 -10.98
N LEU A 49 -4.50 9.87 -11.08
CA LEU A 49 -3.71 10.05 -12.29
C LEU A 49 -3.87 8.89 -13.26
N THR A 50 -4.10 9.23 -14.52
CA THR A 50 -4.19 8.28 -15.62
C THR A 50 -2.80 7.92 -16.17
N LYS A 51 -2.72 6.83 -16.94
CA LYS A 51 -1.45 6.37 -17.55
C LYS A 51 -0.83 7.43 -18.47
N GLU A 52 -1.66 8.15 -19.21
CA GLU A 52 -1.23 9.19 -20.14
C GLU A 52 -0.73 10.42 -19.39
N GLU A 53 -1.45 10.87 -18.36
CA GLU A 53 -1.02 11.98 -17.51
C GLU A 53 0.32 11.68 -16.83
N ILE A 54 0.53 10.44 -16.34
CA ILE A 54 1.81 10.03 -15.74
C ILE A 54 2.94 10.09 -16.76
N LYS A 55 2.70 9.59 -17.97
CA LYS A 55 3.69 9.62 -19.05
C LYS A 55 4.07 11.06 -19.38
N ASN A 56 3.09 11.91 -19.63
CA ASN A 56 3.29 13.32 -19.98
C ASN A 56 3.96 14.09 -18.84
N TYR A 57 3.65 13.77 -17.58
CA TYR A 57 4.28 14.37 -16.42
C TYR A 57 5.78 14.04 -16.36
N LEU A 58 6.16 12.79 -16.61
CA LEU A 58 7.56 12.35 -16.60
C LEU A 58 8.34 12.89 -17.81
N GLU A 59 7.72 12.92 -18.99
CA GLU A 59 8.32 13.46 -20.21
C GLU A 59 8.46 15.00 -20.14
N GLY A 60 7.46 15.70 -19.61
CA GLY A 60 7.44 17.17 -19.58
C GLY A 60 8.28 17.78 -18.46
N LEU A 61 8.23 17.22 -17.24
CA LEU A 61 8.89 17.82 -16.08
C LEU A 61 10.32 17.30 -15.89
N TYR A 62 10.59 16.04 -16.24
CA TYR A 62 11.89 15.40 -16.04
C TYR A 62 12.60 15.04 -17.34
N ASN A 63 12.03 15.34 -18.50
CA ASN A 63 12.57 14.97 -19.82
C ASN A 63 12.91 13.47 -19.93
N ALA A 64 12.17 12.61 -19.23
CA ALA A 64 12.41 11.17 -19.22
C ALA A 64 11.83 10.51 -20.47
N ARG A 65 12.56 9.59 -21.11
CA ARG A 65 12.04 8.82 -22.25
C ARG A 65 11.21 7.63 -21.78
N VAL A 66 9.89 7.74 -21.80
CA VAL A 66 8.97 6.71 -21.26
C VAL A 66 8.38 5.87 -22.39
N LEU A 67 8.77 4.59 -22.46
CA LEU A 67 8.25 3.66 -23.47
C LEU A 67 6.85 3.14 -23.12
N LYS A 68 6.62 2.76 -21.87
CA LYS A 68 5.37 2.16 -21.41
C LYS A 68 5.14 2.46 -19.94
N VAL A 69 3.88 2.78 -19.60
CA VAL A 69 3.42 2.96 -18.22
C VAL A 69 2.44 1.84 -17.87
N ASN A 70 2.76 1.08 -16.83
CA ASN A 70 1.86 0.11 -16.22
C ASN A 70 1.50 0.59 -14.81
N THR A 71 0.22 0.55 -14.48
CA THR A 71 -0.31 0.98 -13.19
C THR A 71 -1.05 -0.16 -12.52
N LEU A 72 -0.89 -0.26 -11.20
CA LEU A 72 -1.62 -1.20 -10.35
C LEU A 72 -2.17 -0.42 -9.16
N ILE A 73 -3.47 -0.59 -8.88
CA ILE A 73 -4.09 -0.03 -7.67
C ILE A 73 -3.90 -1.04 -6.54
N LYS A 74 -3.09 -0.67 -5.55
CA LYS A 74 -2.91 -1.47 -4.34
C LYS A 74 -3.93 -1.03 -3.29
N VAL A 75 -4.90 -1.89 -3.00
CA VAL A 75 -5.81 -1.71 -1.86
C VAL A 75 -5.04 -2.06 -0.59
N PRO A 76 -4.96 -1.15 0.41
CA PRO A 76 -4.28 -1.46 1.67
C PRO A 76 -5.07 -2.53 2.44
N GLU A 77 -4.35 -3.41 3.13
CA GLU A 77 -4.98 -4.34 4.06
C GLU A 77 -5.65 -3.57 5.20
N ARG A 78 -6.93 -3.85 5.44
CA ARG A 78 -7.66 -3.28 6.57
C ARG A 78 -7.13 -3.91 7.86
N ARG A 79 -6.18 -3.26 8.50
CA ARG A 79 -5.74 -3.63 9.84
C ARG A 79 -6.78 -3.16 10.85
N ARG A 80 -7.16 -4.04 11.77
CA ARG A 80 -7.92 -3.64 12.96
C ARG A 80 -6.95 -2.90 13.87
N ASN A 81 -7.36 -1.74 14.37
CA ASN A 81 -6.62 -1.06 15.41
C ASN A 81 -6.71 -1.93 16.67
N LEU A 82 -5.62 -2.59 17.05
CA LEU A 82 -5.55 -3.29 18.34
C LEU A 82 -5.56 -2.28 19.51
N ASP A 83 -5.14 -1.04 19.24
CA ASP A 83 -5.12 0.07 20.22
C ASP A 83 -6.46 0.81 20.34
N ASP A 84 -7.48 0.43 19.56
CA ASP A 84 -8.81 1.02 19.67
C ASP A 84 -9.56 0.37 20.84
N LYS A 85 -9.31 0.87 22.06
CA LYS A 85 -9.97 0.45 23.30
C LYS A 85 -11.49 0.61 23.29
N ARG A 86 -12.07 1.21 22.24
CA ARG A 86 -13.53 1.25 22.03
C ARG A 86 -14.11 -0.12 21.67
N CYS A 87 -13.27 -1.12 21.37
CA CYS A 87 -13.70 -2.49 21.10
C CYS A 87 -14.12 -3.26 22.36
N ASP A 88 -13.82 -2.74 23.56
CA ASP A 88 -14.35 -3.32 24.80
C ASP A 88 -15.87 -3.07 24.95
N ASP A 89 -16.44 -2.08 24.26
CA ASP A 89 -17.89 -1.84 24.27
C ASP A 89 -18.69 -2.84 23.42
N ILE A 90 -18.07 -3.50 22.43
CA ILE A 90 -18.74 -4.56 21.66
C ILE A 90 -18.87 -5.86 22.49
N ARG A 91 -17.98 -6.04 23.48
CA ARG A 91 -18.06 -7.15 24.45
C ARG A 91 -19.06 -6.90 25.57
N LEU A 92 -19.52 -5.66 25.74
CA LEU A 92 -20.54 -5.29 26.72
C LEU A 92 -21.97 -5.30 26.15
N HIS A 93 -22.13 -5.62 24.86
CA HIS A 93 -23.46 -5.79 24.28
C HIS A 93 -24.15 -6.96 25.01
N PRO A 94 -25.32 -6.75 25.66
CA PRO A 94 -25.97 -7.74 26.52
C PRO A 94 -26.35 -9.04 25.79
N THR A 95 -26.27 -9.03 24.46
CA THR A 95 -26.51 -10.18 23.57
C THR A 95 -25.29 -11.07 23.32
N ASN A 96 -24.07 -10.67 23.73
CA ASN A 96 -22.82 -11.42 23.54
C ASN A 96 -22.32 -12.10 24.83
N ARG A 97 -23.18 -12.27 25.84
CA ARG A 97 -22.87 -13.08 27.01
C ARG A 97 -22.84 -14.55 26.57
N GLU A 98 -21.69 -15.03 26.15
CA GLU A 98 -21.47 -16.46 25.93
C GLU A 98 -21.49 -17.14 27.30
N ASP A 99 -22.43 -18.05 27.51
CA ASP A 99 -22.51 -18.82 28.74
C ASP A 99 -21.24 -19.65 28.91
N PRO A 100 -20.56 -19.59 30.08
CA PRO A 100 -19.29 -20.30 30.29
C PRO A 100 -19.41 -21.83 30.20
N SER A 101 -20.63 -22.38 30.18
CA SER A 101 -20.91 -23.80 29.93
C SER A 101 -20.83 -24.21 28.45
N SER A 102 -20.73 -23.26 27.52
CA SER A 102 -20.67 -23.50 26.07
C SER A 102 -19.25 -23.66 25.51
N SER A 103 -18.21 -23.40 26.31
CA SER A 103 -16.80 -23.36 25.86
C SER A 103 -16.03 -24.65 26.15
N LEU A 104 -16.65 -25.82 25.98
CA LEU A 104 -15.99 -27.12 26.10
C LEU A 104 -16.25 -28.02 24.90
N GLU A 105 -16.07 -27.50 23.69
CA GLU A 105 -15.95 -28.37 22.52
C GLU A 105 -14.60 -28.15 21.83
N SER A 106 -13.82 -29.25 21.79
CA SER A 106 -12.61 -29.36 20.99
C SER A 106 -12.89 -28.94 19.54
N PRO A 107 -11.97 -28.24 18.86
CA PRO A 107 -12.22 -27.67 17.55
C PRO A 107 -12.66 -28.73 16.53
N ASP A 108 -13.83 -28.52 15.91
CA ASP A 108 -14.42 -29.42 14.91
C ASP A 108 -13.52 -29.49 13.65
N VAL A 109 -13.15 -30.71 13.28
CA VAL A 109 -12.24 -31.05 12.17
C VAL A 109 -12.87 -30.73 10.80
N ARG A 110 -14.20 -30.58 10.73
CA ARG A 110 -14.92 -30.29 9.48
C ARG A 110 -14.94 -28.82 9.10
N LEU A 111 -14.54 -27.94 10.02
CA LEU A 111 -14.48 -26.51 9.78
C LEU A 111 -13.02 -26.09 9.51
N PRO A 112 -12.79 -25.09 8.63
CA PRO A 112 -11.44 -24.58 8.39
C PRO A 112 -10.87 -24.00 9.70
N PHE A 113 -9.64 -24.39 10.04
CA PHE A 113 -8.96 -23.95 11.25
C PHE A 113 -8.99 -22.43 11.38
N ARG A 114 -9.65 -21.91 12.43
CA ARG A 114 -9.53 -20.50 12.79
C ARG A 114 -8.34 -20.36 13.74
N HIS A 115 -7.22 -19.85 13.24
CA HIS A 115 -6.08 -19.41 14.07
C HIS A 115 -6.37 -18.12 14.87
N GLY A 116 -7.64 -17.90 15.26
CA GLY A 116 -8.11 -16.69 15.92
C GLY A 116 -8.23 -16.81 17.44
N GLY A 117 -7.68 -17.86 18.05
CA GLY A 117 -7.52 -17.93 19.49
C GLY A 117 -6.43 -16.96 19.93
N VAL A 118 -6.73 -16.09 20.88
CA VAL A 118 -5.73 -15.32 21.63
C VAL A 118 -4.94 -16.34 22.45
N TYR A 119 -3.87 -16.87 21.87
CA TYR A 119 -2.92 -17.66 22.63
C TYR A 119 -2.24 -16.71 23.61
N ASN A 120 -2.57 -16.80 24.90
CA ASN A 120 -1.93 -16.01 25.97
C ASN A 120 -0.44 -16.37 26.15
N PHE A 121 0.07 -17.39 25.43
CA PHE A 121 1.45 -17.85 25.52
C PHE A 121 1.98 -18.24 24.14
N THR A 122 2.97 -17.51 23.64
CA THR A 122 3.80 -17.96 22.52
C THR A 122 4.88 -18.88 23.09
N TYR A 123 4.59 -20.18 23.20
CA TYR A 123 5.59 -21.15 23.62
C TYR A 123 6.67 -21.26 22.53
N LYS A 124 7.86 -20.72 22.79
CA LYS A 124 9.03 -20.92 21.93
C LYS A 124 9.60 -22.31 22.26
N PRO A 125 9.69 -23.25 21.30
CA PRO A 125 10.25 -24.57 21.55
C PRO A 125 11.72 -24.47 21.98
N GLU A 126 12.09 -25.32 22.93
CA GLU A 126 13.39 -25.30 23.61
C GLU A 126 14.56 -25.63 22.66
N GLU A 127 14.28 -26.31 21.56
CA GLU A 127 15.23 -26.79 20.55
C GLU A 127 15.72 -25.69 19.57
N VAL A 128 15.24 -24.45 19.69
CA VAL A 128 15.63 -23.36 18.77
C VAL A 128 16.95 -22.72 19.23
N PRO A 129 18.04 -22.81 18.42
CA PRO A 129 19.31 -22.21 18.80
C PRO A 129 19.16 -20.70 19.01
N GLN A 130 19.77 -20.18 20.08
CA GLN A 130 19.79 -18.74 20.34
C GLN A 130 20.60 -18.04 19.25
N GLN A 131 19.96 -17.12 18.53
CA GLN A 131 20.67 -16.29 17.55
C GLN A 131 21.62 -15.34 18.29
N THR A 132 22.90 -15.39 17.95
CA THR A 132 23.88 -14.43 18.47
C THR A 132 23.60 -13.05 17.85
N HIS A 133 23.23 -12.08 18.69
CA HIS A 133 23.05 -10.72 18.24
C HIS A 133 24.41 -10.10 17.94
N VAL A 134 24.79 -10.05 16.67
CA VAL A 134 25.93 -9.26 16.21
C VAL A 134 25.44 -7.83 15.99
N PRO A 135 25.86 -6.85 16.82
CA PRO A 135 25.47 -5.47 16.60
C PRO A 135 26.00 -5.01 15.23
N LEU A 136 25.11 -4.55 14.37
CA LEU A 136 25.45 -4.07 13.04
C LEU A 136 26.35 -2.83 13.16
N ASP A 137 27.57 -2.90 12.61
CA ASP A 137 28.49 -1.76 12.62
C ASP A 137 28.07 -0.69 11.60
N LEU A 138 27.55 0.43 12.11
CA LEU A 138 27.06 1.55 11.29
C LEU A 138 28.14 2.59 10.97
N ARG A 139 29.39 2.43 11.45
CA ARG A 139 30.48 3.41 11.27
C ARG A 139 30.78 3.74 9.80
N PRO A 140 30.85 2.78 8.86
CA PRO A 140 31.11 3.09 7.44
C PRO A 140 30.02 3.94 6.80
N TRP A 141 28.78 3.87 7.31
CA TRP A 141 27.66 4.62 6.78
C TRP A 141 27.68 6.08 7.29
N ARG A 142 28.04 6.28 8.56
CA ARG A 142 28.22 7.60 9.17
C ARG A 142 29.33 8.41 8.48
N GLN A 143 30.45 7.77 8.15
CA GLN A 143 31.56 8.42 7.44
C GLN A 143 31.20 8.89 6.02
N ARG A 144 30.28 8.18 5.33
CA ARG A 144 29.82 8.62 4.00
C ARG A 144 28.94 9.86 4.08
N LEU A 145 28.10 9.97 5.11
CA LEU A 145 27.22 11.11 5.32
C LEU A 145 28.03 12.38 5.65
N SER A 146 29.04 12.29 6.52
CA SER A 146 29.92 13.43 6.81
C SER A 146 30.67 13.91 5.57
N ASN A 147 31.17 12.98 4.77
CA ASN A 147 31.88 13.31 3.52
C ASN A 147 30.94 13.93 2.47
N ALA A 148 29.65 13.56 2.46
CA ALA A 148 28.66 14.16 1.57
C ALA A 148 28.32 15.60 1.98
N GLN A 149 28.17 15.88 3.29
CA GLN A 149 27.93 17.23 3.80
C GLN A 149 29.12 18.16 3.50
N ASN A 150 30.35 17.68 3.69
CA ASN A 150 31.55 18.49 3.41
C ASN A 150 31.75 18.82 1.93
N ARG A 151 31.19 18.04 1.00
CA ARG A 151 31.19 18.37 -0.45
C ARG A 151 30.17 19.43 -0.83
N TYR A 152 29.13 19.61 -0.03
CA TYR A 152 28.04 20.55 -0.31
C TYR A 152 28.33 21.95 0.25
N ASN A 153 29.19 22.04 1.26
CA ASN A 153 29.62 23.29 1.90
C ASN A 153 30.90 23.89 1.28
N LYS A 154 31.26 23.47 0.06
CA LYS A 154 32.42 23.96 -0.70
C LYS A 154 31.93 24.53 -2.02
#